data_AF-A0A971SW33-F1
#
_entry.id   AF-A0A971SW33-F1
#
_cell.length_a   1.000
_cell.length_b   1.000
_cell.length_c   1.000
_cell.angle_alpha   90.00
_cell.angle_beta   90.00
_cell.angle_gamma   90.00
#
_symmetry.space_group_name_H-M   'P 1'
#
loop_
_entity.id
_entity.type
_entity.pdbx_description
1 polymer ?
#
loop_
_entity_poly.entity_id
_entity_poly.type
_entity_poly.pdbx_seq_one_letter_code
_entity_poly.pdbx_strand_id
1 'polypeptide(L)'
;MSLVINISNILETINQILTAGVAITAIALMMYAFGFNFRDTMARAFTLILFCVTAIYTCETIANVTEDPGARQFWLQIKWVALVMLPAVYLYFSHALLTLTGRPSRGRRSRTVVIVFVISIILAILIFFGITVGKLAAKPTPMPYLQRTQVTLFFGIYYILVMLMSSYNLGRVILSSTTTTSGRRLMYLFAGAAVPAIVAIIFMFHGSSFFARNPDLYWLLSIVGAMATDFFIILMAYVVSFFGVTWTDRAVKSRLFRWLLRGPLSAGIVLSLTTVVRRYGETFGNPYSPYVPIVMIGSILALEYAITLFAPTIEKMLFFGDDREDLSIIRDLENRMLTRKDLNQFLETIASSICDRIQTSGTFIAVLADGEVDYLVHAGKKQVLDNLPLDADLTERVRNSAPDENGFIDWDTTKIIPLQVHLENGHSILVGLCGFPAIPEKVLDVEQVEAVQVLVERASTAIKDRLLQKQAIDSISAIQSEVDYIQKLRAQSSYTADKIFQPRKTEVDPRMTDAVKDALTHYWGGPKLTNNPLLNLDVVKVESEAHDGNQATGLRSVLKTAIERTRPAGDRKFTGDWLLYNILEMKFLQGKKVREVARKLSVSEADLYRKQRVALENIAVIIQQMEAELTSSSSETVPK
;
A
#
# COMPACT_ATOMS: atom_id res chain seq x y z
N MET A 1 29.89 -15.09 -49.13
CA MET A 1 30.13 -13.77 -48.54
C MET A 1 30.60 -14.01 -47.11
N SER A 2 31.90 -13.95 -46.87
CA SER A 2 32.55 -14.35 -45.62
C SER A 2 32.08 -13.46 -44.46
N LEU A 3 31.68 -14.10 -43.35
CA LEU A 3 31.38 -13.45 -42.08
C LEU A 3 32.61 -12.66 -41.61
N VAL A 4 32.59 -11.34 -41.78
CA VAL A 4 33.38 -10.46 -40.92
C VAL A 4 32.44 -10.02 -39.80
N ILE A 5 32.36 -10.85 -38.75
CA ILE A 5 31.81 -10.42 -37.47
C ILE A 5 32.74 -9.33 -36.95
N ASN A 6 32.42 -8.08 -37.26
CA ASN A 6 33.21 -6.96 -36.80
C ASN A 6 32.92 -6.76 -35.30
N ILE A 7 33.96 -6.76 -34.46
CA ILE A 7 33.86 -6.61 -33.00
C ILE A 7 33.05 -5.34 -32.65
N SER A 8 33.21 -4.28 -33.44
CA SER A 8 32.47 -3.03 -33.27
C SER A 8 30.95 -3.21 -33.41
N ASN A 9 30.47 -4.05 -34.32
CA ASN A 9 29.04 -4.31 -34.52
C ASN A 9 28.43 -5.09 -33.34
N ILE A 10 29.20 -6.02 -32.75
CA ILE A 10 28.78 -6.74 -31.54
C ILE A 10 28.68 -5.74 -30.38
N LEU A 11 29.71 -4.93 -30.16
CA LEU A 11 29.73 -3.93 -29.09
C LEU A 11 28.60 -2.90 -29.23
N GLU A 12 28.33 -2.44 -30.44
CA GLU A 12 27.18 -1.57 -30.73
C GLU A 12 25.85 -2.25 -30.35
N THR A 13 25.66 -3.52 -30.74
CA THR A 13 24.44 -4.29 -30.39
C THR A 13 24.26 -4.38 -28.88
N ILE A 14 25.33 -4.75 -28.16
CA ILE A 14 25.31 -4.88 -26.71
C ILE A 14 24.99 -3.51 -26.08
N ASN A 15 25.59 -2.44 -26.58
CA ASN A 15 25.32 -1.10 -26.08
C ASN A 15 23.87 -0.67 -26.33
N GLN A 16 23.29 -0.94 -27.50
CA GLN A 16 21.88 -0.64 -27.81
C GLN A 16 20.94 -1.38 -26.86
N ILE A 17 21.17 -2.68 -26.65
CA ILE A 17 20.39 -3.50 -25.72
C ILE A 17 20.50 -2.98 -24.29
N LEU A 18 21.71 -2.68 -23.81
CA LEU A 18 21.92 -2.18 -22.44
C LEU A 18 21.36 -0.77 -22.24
N THR A 19 21.50 0.12 -23.22
CA THR A 19 20.95 1.49 -23.16
C THR A 19 19.42 1.43 -23.06
N ALA A 20 18.78 0.54 -23.81
CA ALA A 20 17.35 0.29 -23.69
C ALA A 20 16.98 -0.41 -22.37
N GLY A 21 17.82 -1.31 -21.87
CA GLY A 21 17.72 -1.92 -20.54
C GLY A 21 17.66 -0.87 -19.43
N VAL A 22 18.57 0.10 -19.44
CA VAL A 22 18.57 1.22 -18.49
C VAL A 22 17.28 2.02 -18.53
N ALA A 23 16.75 2.30 -19.73
CA ALA A 23 15.47 2.98 -19.87
C ALA A 23 14.31 2.16 -19.26
N ILE A 24 14.25 0.86 -19.54
CA ILE A 24 13.25 -0.06 -18.99
C ILE A 24 13.34 -0.10 -17.46
N THR A 25 14.54 -0.29 -16.91
CA THR A 25 14.79 -0.31 -15.46
C THR A 25 14.36 1.00 -14.83
N ALA A 26 14.74 2.14 -15.40
CA ALA A 26 14.37 3.45 -14.89
C ALA A 26 12.85 3.68 -14.92
N ILE A 27 12.16 3.30 -16.00
CA ILE A 27 10.69 3.38 -16.11
C ILE A 27 10.02 2.53 -15.04
N ALA A 28 10.44 1.27 -14.89
CA ALA A 28 9.84 0.38 -13.92
C ALA A 28 10.06 0.84 -12.47
N LEU A 29 11.27 1.33 -12.15
CA LEU A 29 11.55 1.91 -10.83
C LEU A 29 10.78 3.21 -10.61
N MET A 30 10.54 3.99 -11.68
CA MET A 30 9.73 5.20 -11.62
C MET A 30 8.27 4.85 -11.29
N MET A 31 7.70 3.85 -11.96
CA MET A 31 6.37 3.31 -11.66
C MET A 31 6.28 2.78 -10.23
N TYR A 32 7.31 2.06 -9.77
CA TYR A 32 7.40 1.59 -8.38
C TYR A 32 7.38 2.76 -7.39
N ALA A 33 8.20 3.79 -7.62
CA ALA A 33 8.29 4.95 -6.74
C ALA A 33 6.98 5.76 -6.69
N PHE A 34 6.28 5.90 -7.82
CA PHE A 34 4.98 6.58 -7.89
C PHE A 34 3.90 5.87 -7.08
N GLY A 35 3.90 4.52 -7.08
CA GLY A 35 2.86 3.73 -6.42
C GLY A 35 2.84 3.84 -4.89
N PHE A 36 3.97 4.19 -4.25
CA PHE A 36 4.09 4.07 -2.80
C PHE A 36 4.49 5.36 -2.07
N ASN A 37 5.34 6.21 -2.66
CA ASN A 37 6.04 7.25 -1.88
C ASN A 37 5.82 8.69 -2.36
N PHE A 38 4.84 8.98 -3.24
CA PHE A 38 4.70 10.31 -3.87
C PHE A 38 4.52 11.48 -2.88
N ARG A 39 4.03 11.23 -1.66
CA ARG A 39 3.89 12.28 -0.63
C ARG A 39 5.22 12.71 -0.01
N ASP A 40 6.24 11.85 -0.05
CA ASP A 40 7.55 12.17 0.52
C ASP A 40 8.39 13.02 -0.45
N THR A 41 9.14 13.97 0.08
CA THR A 41 9.98 14.88 -0.69
C THR A 41 11.15 14.16 -1.34
N MET A 42 11.73 13.17 -0.64
CA MET A 42 12.84 12.38 -1.16
C MET A 42 12.42 11.48 -2.34
N ALA A 43 11.28 10.82 -2.21
CA ALA A 43 10.74 10.01 -3.30
C ALA A 43 10.40 10.85 -4.53
N ARG A 44 9.79 12.04 -4.36
CA ARG A 44 9.56 12.97 -5.49
C ARG A 44 10.86 13.37 -6.19
N ALA A 45 11.91 13.68 -5.43
CA ALA A 45 13.22 14.01 -5.98
C ALA A 45 13.84 12.82 -6.74
N PHE A 46 13.75 11.61 -6.17
CA PHE A 46 14.19 10.38 -6.83
C PHE A 46 13.43 10.09 -8.13
N THR A 47 12.10 10.23 -8.12
CA THR A 47 11.25 10.09 -9.31
C THR A 47 11.64 11.07 -10.40
N LEU A 48 11.99 12.31 -10.06
CA LEU A 48 12.50 13.28 -11.04
C LEU A 48 13.87 12.86 -11.63
N ILE A 49 14.75 12.24 -10.84
CA ILE A 49 16.02 11.69 -11.35
C ILE A 49 15.71 10.58 -12.35
N LEU A 50 14.86 9.62 -11.96
CA LEU A 50 14.46 8.52 -12.84
C LEU A 50 13.80 9.03 -14.12
N PHE A 51 12.96 10.05 -14.06
CA PHE A 51 12.37 10.68 -15.24
C PHE A 51 13.44 11.24 -16.19
N CYS A 52 14.45 11.93 -15.65
CA CYS A 52 15.56 12.43 -16.47
C CYS A 52 16.37 11.28 -17.09
N VAL A 53 16.69 10.24 -16.31
CA VAL A 53 17.41 9.06 -16.80
C VAL A 53 16.62 8.35 -17.88
N THR A 54 15.33 8.08 -17.66
CA THR A 54 14.42 7.52 -18.66
C THR A 54 14.42 8.36 -19.93
N ALA A 55 14.22 9.69 -19.83
CA ALA A 55 14.20 10.56 -20.99
C ALA A 55 15.53 10.54 -21.76
N ILE A 56 16.67 10.52 -21.07
CA ILE A 56 17.99 10.43 -21.71
C ILE A 56 18.12 9.12 -22.48
N TYR A 57 17.92 7.98 -21.81
CA TYR A 57 18.18 6.66 -22.40
C TYR A 57 17.12 6.26 -23.45
N THR A 58 15.85 6.61 -23.27
CA THR A 58 14.80 6.36 -24.27
C THR A 58 15.01 7.22 -25.52
N CYS A 59 15.34 8.51 -25.37
CA CYS A 59 15.60 9.34 -26.54
C CYS A 59 16.87 8.89 -27.28
N GLU A 60 17.86 8.38 -26.55
CA GLU A 60 19.09 7.84 -27.12
C GLU A 60 18.85 6.58 -27.95
N THR A 61 18.05 5.65 -27.44
CA THR A 61 17.70 4.42 -28.17
C THR A 61 16.86 4.72 -29.41
N ILE A 62 15.88 5.63 -29.31
CA ILE A 62 15.05 6.01 -30.45
C ILE A 62 15.86 6.78 -31.51
N ALA A 63 16.72 7.71 -31.10
CA ALA A 63 17.57 8.47 -32.01
C ALA A 63 18.52 7.57 -32.82
N ASN A 64 18.97 6.45 -32.23
CA ASN A 64 19.81 5.47 -32.92
C ASN A 64 19.10 4.68 -34.01
N VAL A 65 17.81 4.37 -33.82
CA VAL A 65 17.04 3.53 -34.75
C VAL A 65 16.31 4.38 -35.79
N THR A 66 16.10 5.68 -35.53
CA THR A 66 15.38 6.59 -36.43
C THR A 66 16.22 6.91 -37.67
N GLU A 67 15.67 6.70 -38.87
CA GLU A 67 16.32 7.02 -40.15
C GLU A 67 16.14 8.49 -40.57
N ASP A 68 14.95 9.06 -40.34
CA ASP A 68 14.63 10.45 -40.68
C ASP A 68 15.51 11.45 -39.90
N PRO A 69 16.30 12.31 -40.59
CA PRO A 69 17.14 13.30 -39.93
C PRO A 69 16.37 14.29 -39.04
N GLY A 70 15.14 14.66 -39.43
CA GLY A 70 14.30 15.60 -38.68
C GLY A 70 13.87 15.01 -37.34
N ALA A 71 13.24 13.82 -37.38
CA ALA A 71 12.86 13.08 -36.19
C ALA A 71 14.08 12.72 -35.31
N ARG A 72 15.22 12.32 -35.92
CA ARG A 72 16.46 12.03 -35.18
C ARG A 72 16.97 13.25 -34.42
N GLN A 73 16.96 14.43 -35.04
CA GLN A 73 17.33 15.68 -34.38
C GLN A 73 16.39 15.99 -33.21
N PHE A 74 15.08 15.82 -33.39
CA PHE A 74 14.09 16.05 -32.33
C PHE A 74 14.32 15.17 -31.10
N TRP A 75 14.55 13.86 -31.28
CA TRP A 75 14.85 12.96 -30.17
C TRP A 75 16.15 13.34 -29.46
N LEU A 76 17.19 13.72 -30.19
CA LEU A 76 18.43 14.20 -29.59
C LEU A 76 18.24 15.52 -28.82
N GLN A 77 17.36 16.43 -29.29
CA GLN A 77 17.01 17.65 -28.56
C GLN A 77 16.32 17.32 -27.23
N ILE A 78 15.37 16.38 -27.21
CA ILE A 78 14.72 15.93 -25.97
C ILE A 78 15.75 15.28 -25.02
N LYS A 79 16.67 14.45 -25.54
CA LYS A 79 17.79 13.90 -24.75
C LYS A 79 18.56 15.01 -24.05
N TRP A 80 18.90 16.08 -24.78
CA TRP A 80 19.61 17.22 -24.23
C TRP A 80 18.79 18.02 -23.21
N VAL A 81 17.47 18.16 -23.40
CA VAL A 81 16.58 18.78 -22.40
C VAL A 81 16.69 18.03 -21.06
N ALA A 82 16.61 16.70 -21.10
CA ALA A 82 16.76 15.87 -19.90
C ALA A 82 18.16 15.99 -19.28
N LEU A 83 19.21 16.04 -20.09
CA LEU A 83 20.60 16.19 -19.64
C LEU A 83 20.85 17.56 -18.98
N VAL A 84 20.22 18.64 -19.48
CA VAL A 84 20.29 19.99 -18.90
C VAL A 84 19.52 20.10 -17.58
N MET A 85 18.43 19.36 -17.43
CA MET A 85 17.63 19.32 -16.21
C MET A 85 18.28 18.48 -15.10
N LEU A 86 19.09 17.49 -15.47
CA LEU A 86 19.69 16.53 -14.54
C LEU A 86 20.45 17.19 -13.36
N PRO A 87 21.35 18.17 -13.55
CA PRO A 87 22.04 18.83 -12.42
C PRO A 87 21.09 19.52 -11.43
N ALA A 88 20.04 20.18 -11.93
CA ALA A 88 19.05 20.85 -11.09
C ALA A 88 18.28 19.86 -10.22
N VAL A 89 17.90 18.72 -10.80
CA VAL A 89 17.23 17.64 -10.09
C VAL A 89 18.15 17.01 -9.03
N TYR A 90 19.43 16.76 -9.36
CA TYR A 90 20.41 16.24 -8.40
C TYR A 90 20.63 17.18 -7.21
N LEU A 91 20.70 18.49 -7.47
CA LEU A 91 20.82 19.49 -6.40
C LEU A 91 19.58 19.51 -5.49
N TYR A 92 18.38 19.37 -6.07
CA TYR A 92 17.13 19.26 -5.31
C TYR A 92 17.08 17.97 -4.48
N PHE A 93 17.51 16.85 -5.04
CA PHE A 93 17.64 15.59 -4.31
C PHE A 93 18.59 15.70 -3.12
N SER A 94 19.76 16.30 -3.33
CA SER A 94 20.74 16.57 -2.27
C SER A 94 20.21 17.50 -1.18
N HIS A 95 19.42 18.52 -1.56
CA HIS A 95 18.72 19.39 -0.62
C HIS A 95 17.66 18.64 0.20
N ALA A 96 16.84 17.80 -0.45
CA ALA A 96 15.82 16.99 0.21
C ALA A 96 16.44 16.04 1.26
N LEU A 97 17.59 15.45 0.95
CA LEU A 97 18.31 14.59 1.87
C LEU A 97 18.86 15.35 3.10
N LEU A 98 19.41 16.54 2.88
CA LEU A 98 19.88 17.41 3.97
C LEU A 98 18.77 17.89 4.91
N THR A 99 17.54 18.07 4.40
CA THR A 99 16.39 18.41 5.24
C THR A 99 15.98 17.25 6.13
N LEU A 100 16.14 16.00 5.67
CA LEU A 100 15.82 14.81 6.46
C LEU A 100 16.81 14.56 7.60
N THR A 101 18.08 14.91 7.43
CA THR A 101 19.12 14.72 8.46
C THR A 101 19.24 15.88 9.48
N GLY A 102 18.20 16.69 9.63
CA GLY A 102 18.07 17.63 10.76
C GLY A 102 18.90 18.92 10.64
N ARG A 103 19.35 19.29 9.43
CA ARG A 103 19.96 20.62 9.19
C ARG A 103 19.08 21.49 8.29
N PRO A 104 17.88 21.91 8.75
CA PRO A 104 17.01 22.78 7.98
C PRO A 104 17.75 24.09 7.65
N SER A 105 17.89 24.38 6.36
CA SER A 105 18.55 25.59 5.91
C SER A 105 17.59 26.77 6.00
N ARG A 106 18.04 27.87 6.62
CA ARG A 106 17.38 29.19 6.63
C ARG A 106 17.28 29.84 5.23
N GLY A 107 16.43 29.29 4.35
CA GLY A 107 16.01 29.87 3.06
C GLY A 107 17.05 29.96 1.93
N ARG A 108 18.34 30.23 2.24
CA ARG A 108 19.39 30.45 1.23
C ARG A 108 19.58 29.26 0.28
N ARG A 109 19.61 28.02 0.79
CA ARG A 109 19.80 26.82 -0.05
C ARG A 109 18.59 26.52 -0.94
N SER A 110 17.38 26.77 -0.45
CA SER A 110 16.16 26.63 -1.26
C SER A 110 16.18 27.61 -2.44
N ARG A 111 16.64 28.85 -2.24
CA ARG A 111 16.84 29.81 -3.34
C ARG A 111 17.88 29.33 -4.35
N THR A 112 18.99 28.73 -3.92
CA THR A 112 19.98 28.17 -4.85
C THR A 112 19.38 27.09 -5.74
N VAL A 113 18.58 26.17 -5.18
CA VAL A 113 17.89 25.14 -5.97
C VAL A 113 16.95 25.76 -7.01
N VAL A 114 16.17 26.78 -6.62
CA VAL A 114 15.28 27.50 -7.54
C VAL A 114 16.06 28.19 -8.66
N ILE A 115 17.15 28.89 -8.35
CA ILE A 115 17.99 29.56 -9.35
C ILE A 115 18.54 28.55 -10.37
N VAL A 116 19.08 27.42 -9.89
CA VAL A 116 19.62 26.36 -10.76
C VAL A 116 18.53 25.74 -11.63
N PHE A 117 17.31 25.55 -11.10
CA PHE A 117 16.17 25.10 -11.91
C PHE A 117 15.79 26.12 -13.00
N VAL A 118 15.72 27.41 -12.66
CA VAL A 118 15.39 28.46 -13.65
C VAL A 118 16.45 28.51 -14.74
N ILE A 119 17.74 28.44 -14.39
CA ILE A 119 18.83 28.40 -15.37
C ILE A 119 18.71 27.15 -16.27
N SER A 120 18.49 25.97 -15.70
CA SER A 120 18.29 24.74 -16.48
C SER A 120 17.07 24.81 -17.40
N ILE A 121 15.95 25.42 -16.98
CA ILE A 121 14.77 25.62 -17.82
C ILE A 121 15.07 26.57 -18.99
N ILE A 122 15.76 27.69 -18.73
CA ILE A 122 16.17 28.63 -19.79
C ILE A 122 17.07 27.91 -20.81
N LEU A 123 18.07 27.17 -20.35
CA LEU A 123 18.96 26.40 -21.23
C LEU A 123 18.21 25.32 -22.01
N ALA A 124 17.21 24.68 -21.41
CA ALA A 124 16.37 23.68 -22.07
C ALA A 124 15.53 24.28 -23.20
N ILE A 125 14.95 25.47 -22.99
CA ILE A 125 14.20 26.19 -24.04
C ILE A 125 15.13 26.59 -25.19
N LEU A 126 16.34 27.05 -24.88
CA LEU A 126 17.35 27.46 -25.87
C LEU A 126 17.87 26.31 -26.76
N ILE A 127 17.62 25.03 -26.41
CA ILE A 127 17.97 23.87 -27.26
C ILE A 127 17.15 23.88 -28.55
N PHE A 128 15.86 24.17 -28.48
CA PHE A 128 14.97 24.15 -29.66
C PHE A 128 15.32 25.24 -30.67
N PHE A 129 15.93 26.34 -30.20
CA PHE A 129 16.43 27.42 -31.04
C PHE A 129 17.84 27.18 -31.63
N GLY A 130 18.48 26.05 -31.30
CA GLY A 130 19.83 25.73 -31.79
C GLY A 130 20.96 26.53 -31.14
N ILE A 131 20.69 27.18 -29.99
CA ILE A 131 21.64 28.05 -29.30
C ILE A 131 22.49 27.23 -28.32
N THR A 132 21.83 26.44 -27.45
CA THR A 132 22.52 25.58 -26.46
C THR A 132 23.30 24.44 -27.12
N VAL A 133 22.74 23.88 -28.20
CA VAL A 133 23.33 22.79 -29.00
C VAL A 133 22.98 23.06 -30.46
N GLY A 134 23.91 22.79 -31.37
CA GLY A 134 23.78 23.06 -32.80
C GLY A 134 22.94 22.03 -33.56
N LYS A 135 22.98 22.12 -34.90
CA LYS A 135 22.26 21.20 -35.81
C LYS A 135 22.83 19.77 -35.75
N LEU A 136 22.07 18.81 -36.28
CA LEU A 136 22.52 17.43 -36.45
C LEU A 136 23.82 17.36 -37.24
N ALA A 137 24.81 16.61 -36.74
CA ALA A 137 26.09 16.45 -37.43
C ALA A 137 25.91 15.65 -38.75
N ALA A 138 26.56 16.11 -39.82
CA ALA A 138 26.44 15.50 -41.16
C ALA A 138 27.08 14.09 -41.26
N LYS A 139 28.01 13.74 -40.36
CA LYS A 139 28.61 12.41 -40.28
C LYS A 139 28.46 11.86 -38.85
N PRO A 140 27.87 10.66 -38.66
CA PRO A 140 27.85 10.01 -37.36
C PRO A 140 29.26 9.54 -36.98
N THR A 141 29.73 9.92 -35.79
CA THR A 141 31.05 9.48 -35.29
C THR A 141 31.03 9.33 -33.77
N PRO A 142 30.99 8.11 -33.19
CA PRO A 142 30.55 6.82 -33.74
C PRO A 142 29.02 6.64 -33.73
N MET A 143 28.28 7.63 -33.22
CA MET A 143 26.83 7.62 -33.06
C MET A 143 26.25 8.99 -33.44
N PRO A 144 24.97 9.15 -33.82
CA PRO A 144 24.40 10.45 -34.14
C PRO A 144 24.48 11.44 -32.97
N TYR A 145 24.90 12.67 -33.25
CA TYR A 145 25.03 13.73 -32.24
C TYR A 145 24.70 15.10 -32.82
N LEU A 146 24.37 16.04 -31.93
CA LEU A 146 24.18 17.45 -32.26
C LEU A 146 25.50 18.21 -32.12
N GLN A 147 25.77 19.13 -33.05
CA GLN A 147 27.01 19.92 -33.05
C GLN A 147 27.16 20.75 -31.77
N ARG A 148 28.39 20.93 -31.30
CA ARG A 148 28.66 21.72 -30.09
C ARG A 148 28.72 23.20 -30.44
N THR A 149 28.09 24.04 -29.62
CA THR A 149 28.21 25.51 -29.68
C THR A 149 29.06 26.01 -28.50
N GLN A 150 29.39 27.30 -28.48
CA GLN A 150 30.08 27.91 -27.32
C GLN A 150 29.25 27.76 -26.03
N VAL A 151 27.92 27.83 -26.12
CA VAL A 151 27.01 27.65 -24.98
C VAL A 151 27.10 26.22 -24.43
N THR A 152 27.30 25.21 -25.29
CA THR A 152 27.51 23.82 -24.85
C THR A 152 28.72 23.69 -23.92
N LEU A 153 29.79 24.46 -24.15
CA LEU A 153 30.99 24.44 -23.31
C LEU A 153 30.71 25.07 -21.93
N PHE A 154 30.06 26.24 -21.90
CA PHE A 154 29.63 26.87 -20.64
C PHE A 154 28.67 25.97 -19.85
N PHE A 155 27.79 25.24 -20.54
CA PHE A 155 26.95 24.23 -19.92
C PHE A 155 27.76 23.09 -19.29
N GLY A 156 28.84 22.62 -19.91
CA GLY A 156 29.76 21.64 -19.31
C GLY A 156 30.37 22.11 -17.99
N ILE A 157 30.80 23.37 -17.92
CA ILE A 157 31.31 23.96 -16.67
C ILE A 157 30.20 24.05 -15.63
N TYR A 158 29.02 24.54 -16.02
CA TYR A 158 27.84 24.59 -15.15
C TYR A 158 27.46 23.22 -14.59
N TYR A 159 27.43 22.20 -15.45
CA TYR A 159 27.14 20.81 -15.09
C TYR A 159 28.09 20.32 -14.00
N ILE A 160 29.41 20.47 -14.21
CA ILE A 160 30.43 20.02 -13.25
C ILE A 160 30.28 20.78 -11.92
N LEU A 161 30.11 22.10 -11.94
CA LEU A 161 29.98 22.91 -10.72
C LEU A 161 28.76 22.50 -9.89
N VAL A 162 27.60 22.33 -10.52
CA VAL A 162 26.36 21.93 -9.83
C VAL A 162 26.47 20.50 -9.32
N MET A 163 27.05 19.58 -10.09
CA MET A 163 27.27 18.21 -9.65
C MET A 163 28.25 18.12 -8.48
N LEU A 164 29.34 18.89 -8.48
CA LEU A 164 30.26 18.99 -7.35
C LEU A 164 29.56 19.56 -6.10
N MET A 165 28.71 20.58 -6.26
CA MET A 165 27.92 21.13 -5.16
C MET A 165 26.94 20.08 -4.60
N SER A 166 26.28 19.32 -5.46
CA SER A 166 25.39 18.23 -5.07
C SER A 166 26.14 17.14 -4.31
N SER A 167 27.28 16.69 -4.84
CA SER A 167 28.15 15.69 -4.23
C SER A 167 28.71 16.13 -2.88
N TYR A 168 29.16 17.38 -2.76
CA TYR A 168 29.61 17.96 -1.50
C TYR A 168 28.50 17.91 -0.44
N ASN A 169 27.29 18.33 -0.82
CA ASN A 169 26.14 18.31 0.07
C ASN A 169 25.78 16.89 0.52
N LEU A 170 25.77 15.90 -0.40
CA LEU A 170 25.53 14.50 -0.07
C LEU A 170 26.63 13.90 0.82
N GLY A 171 27.90 14.22 0.56
CA GLY A 171 29.03 13.77 1.37
C GLY A 171 28.93 14.26 2.82
N ARG A 172 28.50 15.52 3.02
CA ARG A 172 28.23 16.02 4.38
C ARG A 172 27.09 15.29 5.08
N VAL A 173 26.07 14.84 4.34
CA VAL A 173 24.97 14.06 4.94
C VAL A 173 25.52 12.76 5.53
N ILE A 174 26.37 12.05 4.79
CA ILE A 174 26.99 10.81 5.25
C ILE A 174 27.83 11.05 6.50
N LEU A 175 28.69 12.07 6.49
CA LEU A 175 29.53 12.42 7.64
C LEU A 175 28.73 12.85 8.87
N SER A 176 27.50 13.34 8.69
CA SER A 176 26.61 13.72 9.79
C SER A 176 25.78 12.56 10.36
N SER A 177 25.87 11.36 9.79
CA SER A 177 25.09 10.21 10.26
C SER A 177 25.67 9.65 11.57
N THR A 178 24.82 9.47 12.59
CA THR A 178 25.23 9.01 13.93
C THR A 178 25.18 7.50 14.10
N THR A 179 24.45 6.78 13.24
CA THR A 179 24.29 5.32 13.30
C THR A 179 24.95 4.62 12.11
N THR A 180 25.56 3.47 12.37
CA THR A 180 26.25 2.65 11.36
C THR A 180 25.30 2.14 10.26
N THR A 181 24.05 1.86 10.61
CA THR A 181 23.02 1.38 9.67
C THR A 181 22.51 2.48 8.74
N SER A 182 22.29 3.69 9.26
CA SER A 182 21.90 4.85 8.44
C SER A 182 23.05 5.33 7.56
N GLY A 183 24.28 5.36 8.10
CA GLY A 183 25.47 5.73 7.33
C GLY A 183 25.74 4.83 6.13
N ARG A 184 25.60 3.50 6.28
CA ARG A 184 25.74 2.55 5.16
C ARG A 184 24.69 2.79 4.06
N ARG A 185 23.43 3.01 4.45
CA ARG A 185 22.34 3.29 3.48
C ARG A 185 22.56 4.60 2.73
N LEU A 186 22.99 5.66 3.44
CA LEU A 186 23.31 6.95 2.84
C LEU A 186 24.52 6.87 1.90
N MET A 187 25.51 6.02 2.21
CA MET A 187 26.65 5.75 1.31
C MET A 187 26.21 5.07 0.01
N TYR A 188 25.33 4.06 0.10
CA TYR A 188 24.74 3.42 -1.08
C TYR A 188 23.94 4.42 -1.93
N LEU A 189 23.23 5.35 -1.28
CA LEU A 189 22.49 6.40 -1.96
C LEU A 189 23.41 7.39 -2.68
N PHE A 190 24.52 7.80 -2.05
CA PHE A 190 25.51 8.67 -2.67
C PHE A 190 26.17 8.02 -3.89
N ALA A 191 26.58 6.76 -3.75
CA ALA A 191 27.13 6.00 -4.88
C ALA A 191 26.08 5.84 -6.00
N GLY A 192 24.83 5.53 -5.62
CA GLY A 192 23.66 5.46 -6.50
C GLY A 192 23.42 6.73 -7.30
N ALA A 193 23.58 7.89 -6.65
CA ALA A 193 23.41 9.20 -7.25
C ALA A 193 24.60 9.59 -8.16
N ALA A 194 25.83 9.32 -7.72
CA ALA A 194 27.04 9.79 -8.41
C ALA A 194 27.25 9.12 -9.78
N VAL A 195 27.01 7.81 -9.88
CA VAL A 195 27.35 7.05 -11.09
C VAL A 195 26.55 7.47 -12.32
N PRO A 196 25.20 7.56 -12.31
CA PRO A 196 24.46 8.01 -13.48
C PRO A 196 24.86 9.43 -13.92
N ALA A 197 25.24 10.29 -12.97
CA ALA A 197 25.69 11.63 -13.28
C ALA A 197 27.12 11.67 -13.89
N ILE A 198 28.01 10.77 -13.47
CA ILE A 198 29.32 10.59 -14.11
C ILE A 198 29.14 10.01 -15.52
N VAL A 199 28.27 9.02 -15.67
CA VAL A 199 27.99 8.39 -16.97
C VAL A 199 27.38 9.40 -17.95
N ALA A 200 26.51 10.31 -17.48
CA ALA A 200 25.95 11.37 -18.32
C ALA A 200 27.01 12.33 -18.91
N ILE A 201 28.19 12.45 -18.29
CA ILE A 201 29.31 13.21 -18.86
C ILE A 201 29.80 12.57 -20.17
N ILE A 202 29.77 11.23 -20.28
CA ILE A 202 30.14 10.52 -21.52
C ILE A 202 29.28 11.01 -22.68
N PHE A 203 27.97 11.19 -22.45
CA PHE A 203 27.04 11.71 -23.47
C PHE A 203 27.38 13.14 -23.93
N MET A 204 27.93 13.98 -23.04
CA MET A 204 28.40 15.33 -23.41
C MET A 204 29.63 15.29 -24.32
N PHE A 205 30.43 14.23 -24.24
CA PHE A 205 31.61 14.04 -25.08
C PHE A 205 31.33 13.41 -26.45
N HIS A 206 30.06 13.24 -26.85
CA HIS A 206 29.70 12.79 -28.20
C HIS A 206 30.24 13.73 -29.27
N GLY A 207 30.79 13.18 -30.36
CA GLY A 207 31.42 13.94 -31.43
C GLY A 207 32.84 14.45 -31.13
N SER A 208 33.52 13.93 -30.10
CA SER A 208 34.93 14.27 -29.86
C SER A 208 35.85 13.59 -30.90
N SER A 209 36.94 14.26 -31.28
CA SER A 209 37.93 13.70 -32.20
C SER A 209 38.68 12.49 -31.63
N PHE A 210 38.62 12.28 -30.30
CA PHE A 210 39.21 11.13 -29.61
C PHE A 210 38.35 9.87 -29.78
N PHE A 211 37.03 9.97 -29.56
CA PHE A 211 36.12 8.84 -29.76
C PHE A 211 35.88 8.52 -31.23
N ALA A 212 36.00 9.52 -32.11
CA ALA A 212 36.00 9.28 -33.56
C ALA A 212 37.20 8.42 -34.03
N ARG A 213 38.35 8.52 -33.32
CA ARG A 213 39.56 7.74 -33.62
C ARG A 213 39.57 6.36 -32.96
N ASN A 214 38.88 6.19 -31.83
CA ASN A 214 38.80 4.92 -31.09
C ASN A 214 37.32 4.54 -30.81
N PRO A 215 36.57 4.04 -31.82
CA PRO A 215 35.16 3.67 -31.65
C PRO A 215 34.94 2.55 -30.63
N ASP A 216 35.84 1.56 -30.58
CA ASP A 216 35.68 0.40 -29.69
C ASP A 216 35.80 0.79 -28.20
N LEU A 217 36.67 1.76 -27.88
CA LEU A 217 36.80 2.31 -26.53
C LEU A 217 35.54 3.07 -26.10
N TYR A 218 34.91 3.79 -27.03
CA TYR A 218 33.64 4.46 -26.77
C TYR A 218 32.54 3.45 -26.44
N TRP A 219 32.38 2.38 -27.25
CA TRP A 219 31.38 1.37 -26.99
C TRP A 219 31.60 0.64 -25.67
N LEU A 220 32.85 0.28 -25.35
CA LEU A 220 33.19 -0.36 -24.08
C LEU A 220 32.87 0.55 -22.89
N LEU A 221 33.23 1.84 -22.96
CA LEU A 221 32.94 2.80 -21.90
C LEU A 221 31.43 3.02 -21.73
N SER A 222 30.68 3.07 -22.82
CA SER A 222 29.22 3.20 -22.81
C SER A 222 28.53 1.96 -22.23
N ILE A 223 29.00 0.75 -22.57
CA ILE A 223 28.52 -0.52 -22.01
C ILE A 223 28.73 -0.55 -20.49
N VAL A 224 29.94 -0.24 -20.03
CA VAL A 224 30.27 -0.20 -18.60
C VAL A 224 29.43 0.87 -17.90
N GLY A 225 29.29 2.05 -18.52
CA GLY A 225 28.46 3.14 -18.00
C GLY A 225 26.98 2.75 -17.87
N ALA A 226 26.42 2.05 -18.87
CA ALA A 226 25.05 1.57 -18.84
C ALA A 226 24.83 0.52 -17.73
N MET A 227 25.69 -0.51 -17.64
CA MET A 227 25.62 -1.52 -16.58
C MET A 227 25.75 -0.91 -15.18
N ALA A 228 26.70 0.02 -15.02
CA ALA A 228 26.88 0.73 -13.76
C ALA A 228 25.64 1.56 -13.42
N THR A 229 25.10 2.30 -14.40
CA THR A 229 23.86 3.08 -14.22
C THR A 229 22.71 2.18 -13.77
N ASP A 230 22.46 1.06 -14.46
CA ASP A 230 21.43 0.08 -14.09
C ASP A 230 21.56 -0.41 -12.65
N PHE A 231 22.75 -0.86 -12.27
CA PHE A 231 23.01 -1.34 -10.91
C PHE A 231 22.78 -0.24 -9.86
N PHE A 232 23.27 0.97 -10.12
CA PHE A 232 23.21 2.07 -9.16
C PHE A 232 21.83 2.73 -9.06
N ILE A 233 21.00 2.73 -10.12
CA ILE A 233 19.60 3.15 -10.00
C ILE A 233 18.78 2.14 -9.19
N ILE A 234 19.06 0.83 -9.32
CA ILE A 234 18.43 -0.21 -8.48
C ILE A 234 18.86 -0.04 -7.02
N LEU A 235 20.15 0.19 -6.77
CA LEU A 235 20.67 0.46 -5.43
C LEU A 235 20.03 1.72 -4.82
N MET A 236 19.87 2.78 -5.61
CA MET A 236 19.21 4.01 -5.20
C MET A 236 17.72 3.76 -4.88
N ALA A 237 17.00 3.01 -5.72
CA ALA A 237 15.61 2.63 -5.46
C ALA A 237 15.45 1.83 -4.17
N TYR A 238 16.36 0.88 -3.91
CA TYR A 238 16.41 0.14 -2.66
C TYR A 238 16.50 1.08 -1.47
N VAL A 239 17.45 2.01 -1.47
CA VAL A 239 17.59 2.94 -0.34
C VAL A 239 16.37 3.87 -0.22
N VAL A 240 15.86 4.41 -1.34
CA VAL A 240 14.69 5.31 -1.36
C VAL A 240 13.41 4.62 -0.86
N SER A 241 13.26 3.31 -1.11
CA SER A 241 12.09 2.54 -0.66
C SER A 241 11.96 2.41 0.87
N PHE A 242 13.02 2.72 1.64
CA PHE A 242 12.93 2.82 3.10
C PHE A 242 12.44 4.17 3.59
N PHE A 243 12.43 5.20 2.74
CA PHE A 243 11.97 6.53 3.13
C PHE A 243 10.46 6.65 2.90
N GLY A 244 9.75 7.12 3.92
CA GLY A 244 8.30 7.37 3.84
C GLY A 244 7.39 6.15 3.99
N VAL A 245 7.93 4.95 4.25
CA VAL A 245 7.17 3.70 4.35
C VAL A 245 7.28 3.09 5.75
N THR A 246 6.18 2.58 6.29
CA THR A 246 6.09 1.99 7.64
C THR A 246 6.43 0.49 7.68
N TRP A 247 6.80 -0.09 6.54
CA TRP A 247 6.99 -1.53 6.38
C TRP A 247 8.29 -2.03 7.01
N THR A 248 8.31 -3.34 7.30
CA THR A 248 9.52 -4.03 7.74
C THR A 248 10.55 -4.12 6.59
N ASP A 249 11.83 -4.19 6.95
CA ASP A 249 12.93 -4.27 5.97
C ASP A 249 12.76 -5.45 5.01
N ARG A 250 12.34 -6.61 5.55
CA ARG A 250 12.01 -7.80 4.76
C ARG A 250 10.92 -7.56 3.72
N ALA A 251 9.84 -6.87 4.09
CA ALA A 251 8.74 -6.60 3.17
C ALA A 251 9.15 -5.67 2.02
N VAL A 252 9.97 -4.65 2.31
CA VAL A 252 10.53 -3.75 1.29
C VAL A 252 11.43 -4.51 0.31
N LYS A 253 12.39 -5.31 0.82
CA LYS A 253 13.29 -6.14 0.01
C LYS A 253 12.54 -7.11 -0.89
N SER A 254 11.61 -7.86 -0.30
CA SER A 254 10.79 -8.85 -1.00
C SER A 254 9.95 -8.23 -2.13
N ARG A 255 9.32 -7.09 -1.86
CA ARG A 255 8.47 -6.39 -2.83
C ARG A 255 9.30 -5.80 -3.98
N LEU A 256 10.42 -5.14 -3.67
CA LEU A 256 11.34 -4.61 -4.68
C LEU A 256 11.92 -5.73 -5.53
N PHE A 257 12.32 -6.85 -4.92
CA PHE A 257 12.84 -8.01 -5.63
C PHE A 257 11.82 -8.59 -6.62
N ARG A 258 10.57 -8.82 -6.16
CA ARG A 258 9.49 -9.31 -7.04
C ARG A 258 9.17 -8.33 -8.16
N TRP A 259 9.19 -7.03 -7.88
CA TRP A 259 8.99 -6.00 -8.90
C TRP A 259 10.12 -5.99 -9.95
N LEU A 260 11.38 -6.10 -9.49
CA LEU A 260 12.55 -6.11 -10.37
C LEU A 260 12.57 -7.34 -11.30
N LEU A 261 12.23 -8.51 -10.76
CA LEU A 261 12.11 -9.74 -11.55
C LEU A 261 11.00 -9.65 -12.61
N ARG A 262 9.81 -9.18 -12.22
CA ARG A 262 8.63 -9.16 -13.10
C ARG A 262 8.65 -8.04 -14.13
N GLY A 263 9.28 -6.91 -13.85
CA GLY A 263 9.34 -5.76 -14.76
C GLY A 263 10.67 -5.68 -15.51
N PRO A 264 11.71 -5.04 -14.95
CA PRO A 264 12.98 -4.79 -15.65
C PRO A 264 13.67 -6.02 -16.20
N LEU A 265 13.79 -7.08 -15.40
CA LEU A 265 14.54 -8.25 -15.80
C LEU A 265 13.82 -9.01 -16.93
N SER A 266 12.51 -9.20 -16.81
CA SER A 266 11.73 -9.87 -17.87
C SER A 266 11.75 -9.06 -19.17
N ALA A 267 11.44 -7.76 -19.11
CA ALA A 267 11.42 -6.89 -20.29
C ALA A 267 12.81 -6.74 -20.92
N GLY A 268 13.87 -6.64 -20.12
CA GLY A 268 15.25 -6.60 -20.59
C GLY A 268 15.67 -7.87 -21.33
N ILE A 269 15.34 -9.05 -20.80
CA ILE A 269 15.64 -10.34 -21.45
C ILE A 269 14.84 -10.49 -22.76
N VAL A 270 13.53 -10.19 -22.73
CA VAL A 270 12.67 -10.26 -23.91
C VAL A 270 13.18 -9.31 -25.00
N LEU A 271 13.53 -8.07 -24.65
CA LEU A 271 14.11 -7.11 -25.59
C LEU A 271 15.44 -7.62 -26.16
N SER A 272 16.32 -8.18 -25.31
CA SER A 272 17.60 -8.72 -25.73
C SER A 272 17.43 -9.85 -26.75
N LEU A 273 16.58 -10.83 -26.44
CA LEU A 273 16.32 -11.98 -27.30
C LEU A 273 15.66 -11.56 -28.62
N THR A 274 14.65 -10.69 -28.58
CA THR A 274 13.97 -10.20 -29.78
C THR A 274 14.90 -9.37 -30.67
N THR A 275 15.78 -8.55 -30.08
CA THR A 275 16.80 -7.78 -30.82
C THR A 275 17.80 -8.71 -31.50
N VAL A 276 18.29 -9.74 -30.81
CA VAL A 276 19.21 -10.73 -31.38
C VAL A 276 18.55 -11.48 -32.53
N VAL A 277 17.30 -11.93 -32.37
CA VAL A 277 16.55 -12.67 -33.41
C VAL A 277 16.24 -11.78 -34.61
N ARG A 278 15.87 -10.52 -34.39
CA ARG A 278 15.66 -9.55 -35.47
C ARG A 278 16.95 -9.36 -36.27
N ARG A 279 18.07 -9.12 -35.60
CA ARG A 279 19.37 -8.89 -36.26
C ARG A 279 19.84 -10.13 -37.01
N TYR A 280 19.60 -11.32 -36.47
CA TYR A 280 19.81 -12.58 -37.18
C TYR A 280 18.91 -12.66 -38.43
N GLY A 281 17.62 -12.33 -38.33
CA GLY A 281 16.71 -12.29 -39.49
C GLY A 281 17.16 -11.35 -40.62
N GLU A 282 17.66 -10.17 -40.26
CA GLU A 282 18.25 -9.20 -41.21
C GLU A 282 19.45 -9.81 -41.97
N THR A 283 20.28 -10.64 -41.33
CA THR A 283 21.40 -11.32 -42.02
C THR A 283 20.96 -12.34 -43.07
N PHE A 284 19.76 -12.91 -42.95
CA PHE A 284 19.17 -13.81 -43.95
C PHE A 284 18.31 -13.07 -44.98
N GLY A 285 18.31 -11.74 -44.97
CA GLY A 285 17.53 -10.92 -45.91
C GLY A 285 16.03 -10.85 -45.58
N ASN A 286 15.60 -11.26 -44.38
CA ASN A 286 14.22 -11.15 -43.94
C ASN A 286 14.07 -10.07 -42.85
N PRO A 287 13.74 -8.81 -43.22
CA PRO A 287 13.57 -7.72 -42.27
C PRO A 287 12.36 -7.91 -41.34
N TYR A 288 11.38 -8.73 -41.72
CA TYR A 288 10.22 -9.08 -40.90
C TYR A 288 10.25 -10.57 -40.52
N SER A 289 11.26 -10.93 -39.73
CA SER A 289 11.42 -12.30 -39.23
C SER A 289 10.20 -12.73 -38.40
N PRO A 290 9.39 -13.72 -38.85
CA PRO A 290 8.25 -14.24 -38.09
C PRO A 290 8.66 -14.85 -36.74
N TYR A 291 9.94 -15.14 -36.56
CA TYR A 291 10.51 -15.63 -35.32
C TYR A 291 10.50 -14.58 -34.20
N VAL A 292 10.47 -13.28 -34.51
CA VAL A 292 10.51 -12.22 -33.48
C VAL A 292 9.27 -12.28 -32.56
N PRO A 293 8.01 -12.27 -33.04
CA PRO A 293 6.84 -12.46 -32.17
C PRO A 293 6.82 -13.79 -31.44
N ILE A 294 7.27 -14.88 -32.07
CA ILE A 294 7.30 -16.22 -31.46
C ILE A 294 8.25 -16.24 -30.25
N VAL A 295 9.47 -15.72 -30.44
CA VAL A 295 10.46 -15.63 -29.36
C VAL A 295 10.02 -14.63 -28.29
N MET A 296 9.37 -13.53 -28.68
CA MET A 296 8.80 -12.57 -27.74
C MET A 296 7.76 -13.23 -26.83
N ILE A 297 6.73 -13.86 -27.39
CA ILE A 297 5.66 -14.52 -26.61
C ILE A 297 6.24 -15.69 -25.81
N GLY A 298 7.07 -16.52 -26.43
CA GLY A 298 7.69 -17.67 -25.77
C GLY A 298 8.57 -17.28 -24.59
N SER A 299 9.38 -16.22 -24.72
CA SER A 299 10.22 -15.73 -23.63
C SER A 299 9.40 -15.07 -22.52
N ILE A 300 8.35 -14.31 -22.84
CA ILE A 300 7.44 -13.75 -21.82
C ILE A 300 6.80 -14.88 -21.00
N LEU A 301 6.16 -15.86 -21.65
CA LEU A 301 5.49 -16.96 -20.96
C LEU A 301 6.48 -17.80 -20.14
N ALA A 302 7.66 -18.11 -20.70
CA ALA A 302 8.69 -18.88 -19.99
C ALA A 302 9.23 -18.13 -18.77
N LEU A 303 9.46 -16.81 -18.89
CA LEU A 303 9.94 -15.98 -17.78
C LEU A 303 8.86 -15.81 -16.70
N GLU A 304 7.61 -15.56 -17.06
CA GLU A 304 6.51 -15.44 -16.10
C GLU A 304 6.27 -16.75 -15.32
N TYR A 305 6.32 -17.88 -16.03
CA TYR A 305 6.25 -19.20 -15.41
C TYR A 305 7.44 -19.45 -14.48
N ALA A 306 8.67 -19.20 -14.95
CA ALA A 306 9.87 -19.36 -14.13
C ALA A 306 9.86 -18.46 -12.89
N ILE A 307 9.45 -17.20 -13.01
CA ILE A 307 9.33 -16.29 -11.88
C ILE A 307 8.28 -16.81 -10.89
N THR A 308 7.15 -17.31 -11.37
CA THR A 308 6.10 -17.84 -10.48
C THR A 308 6.57 -19.06 -9.69
N LEU A 309 7.35 -19.94 -10.33
CA LEU A 309 7.90 -21.14 -9.70
C LEU A 309 9.06 -20.85 -8.74
N PHE A 310 10.03 -20.04 -9.15
CA PHE A 310 11.28 -19.86 -8.43
C PHE A 310 11.31 -18.66 -7.49
N ALA A 311 10.50 -17.61 -7.72
CA ALA A 311 10.55 -16.41 -6.88
C ALA A 311 10.28 -16.70 -5.39
N PRO A 312 9.28 -17.53 -4.99
CA PRO A 312 9.06 -17.83 -3.57
C PRO A 312 10.26 -18.51 -2.92
N THR A 313 10.93 -19.41 -3.64
CA THR A 313 12.11 -20.15 -3.16
C THR A 313 13.32 -19.24 -3.03
N ILE A 314 13.58 -18.39 -4.02
CA ILE A 314 14.67 -17.42 -3.98
C ILE A 314 14.44 -16.38 -2.88
N GLU A 315 13.19 -15.94 -2.71
CA GLU A 315 12.80 -15.02 -1.64
C GLU A 315 13.08 -15.63 -0.26
N LYS A 316 12.64 -16.89 -0.05
CA LYS A 316 12.94 -17.68 1.16
C LYS A 316 14.45 -17.77 1.42
N MET A 317 15.24 -18.07 0.39
CA MET A 317 16.69 -18.19 0.50
C MET A 317 17.39 -16.88 0.88
N LEU A 318 16.98 -15.75 0.27
CA LEU A 318 17.67 -14.47 0.41
C LEU A 318 17.21 -13.61 1.59
N PHE A 319 15.93 -13.67 1.99
CA PHE A 319 15.33 -12.65 2.87
C PHE A 319 14.72 -13.19 4.17
N PHE A 320 14.50 -14.49 4.27
CA PHE A 320 13.99 -15.12 5.46
C PHE A 320 15.18 -15.85 6.11
N GLY A 321 15.69 -15.33 7.23
CA GLY A 321 16.76 -15.97 8.01
C GLY A 321 16.20 -17.12 8.84
N ASP A 322 16.36 -17.07 10.16
CA ASP A 322 15.86 -18.10 11.09
C ASP A 322 14.32 -18.12 11.23
N ASP A 323 13.61 -17.03 10.96
CA ASP A 323 12.14 -16.94 11.09
C ASP A 323 11.34 -17.63 9.96
N ARG A 324 11.93 -18.61 9.26
CA ARG A 324 11.28 -19.28 8.12
C ARG A 324 10.09 -20.12 8.55
N GLU A 325 10.20 -20.78 9.69
CA GLU A 325 9.21 -21.74 10.19
C GLU A 325 7.91 -21.04 10.60
N ASP A 326 7.99 -19.93 11.33
CA ASP A 326 6.83 -19.16 11.79
C ASP A 326 5.96 -18.66 10.62
N LEU A 327 6.59 -18.26 9.53
CA LEU A 327 5.88 -17.74 8.35
C LEU A 327 5.33 -18.81 7.43
N SER A 328 5.94 -20.00 7.40
CA SER A 328 5.31 -21.13 6.71
C SER A 328 3.99 -21.50 7.36
N ILE A 329 3.89 -21.43 8.69
CA ILE A 329 2.64 -21.76 9.41
C ILE A 329 1.49 -20.86 8.95
N ILE A 330 1.72 -19.55 8.82
CA ILE A 330 0.68 -18.61 8.36
C ILE A 330 0.27 -18.88 6.90
N ARG A 331 1.22 -19.19 6.02
CA ARG A 331 0.92 -19.52 4.61
C ARG A 331 0.22 -20.87 4.46
N ASP A 332 0.60 -21.84 5.27
CA ASP A 332 -0.05 -23.15 5.28
C ASP A 332 -1.47 -23.03 5.83
N LEU A 333 -1.70 -22.14 6.81
CA LEU A 333 -3.03 -21.75 7.25
C LEU A 333 -3.82 -21.11 6.09
N GLU A 334 -3.25 -20.14 5.34
CA GLU A 334 -3.90 -19.54 4.16
C GLU A 334 -4.35 -20.60 3.14
N ASN A 335 -3.50 -21.59 2.85
CA ASN A 335 -3.78 -22.63 1.86
C ASN A 335 -4.71 -23.74 2.34
N ARG A 336 -4.85 -23.93 3.66
CA ARG A 336 -5.61 -25.04 4.26
C ARG A 336 -6.82 -24.59 5.08
N MET A 337 -7.08 -23.29 5.15
CA MET A 337 -8.25 -22.75 5.81
C MET A 337 -9.54 -23.22 5.13
N LEU A 338 -10.48 -23.71 5.93
CA LEU A 338 -11.80 -24.11 5.46
C LEU A 338 -12.72 -22.90 5.51
N THR A 339 -13.34 -22.54 4.39
CA THR A 339 -14.34 -21.48 4.39
C THR A 339 -15.66 -22.01 4.96
N ARG A 340 -16.58 -21.10 5.35
CA ARG A 340 -17.94 -21.49 5.76
C ARG A 340 -18.66 -22.26 4.65
N LYS A 341 -18.40 -21.91 3.39
CA LYS A 341 -18.99 -22.60 2.24
C LYS A 341 -18.48 -24.03 2.12
N ASP A 342 -17.17 -24.23 2.28
CA ASP A 342 -16.55 -25.56 2.22
C ASP A 342 -17.08 -26.46 3.35
N LEU A 343 -17.20 -25.90 4.56
CA LEU A 343 -17.81 -26.62 5.70
C LEU A 343 -19.27 -26.99 5.42
N ASN A 344 -20.09 -26.06 4.91
CA ASN A 344 -21.48 -26.34 4.59
C ASN A 344 -21.62 -27.46 3.56
N GLN A 345 -20.81 -27.44 2.49
CA GLN A 345 -20.83 -28.46 1.46
C GLN A 345 -20.41 -29.83 2.02
N PHE A 346 -19.42 -29.85 2.92
CA PHE A 346 -19.01 -31.07 3.61
C PHE A 346 -20.12 -31.61 4.53
N LEU A 347 -20.74 -30.75 5.34
CA LEU A 347 -21.85 -31.13 6.22
C LEU A 347 -23.09 -31.57 5.43
N GLU A 348 -23.36 -30.98 4.26
CA GLU A 348 -24.45 -31.38 3.37
C GLU A 348 -24.20 -32.78 2.78
N THR A 349 -22.94 -33.08 2.45
CA THR A 349 -22.52 -34.41 2.01
C THR A 349 -22.70 -35.44 3.13
N ILE A 350 -22.36 -35.08 4.38
CA ILE A 350 -22.58 -35.93 5.54
C ILE A 350 -24.09 -36.13 5.80
N ALA A 351 -24.87 -35.06 5.84
CA ALA A 351 -26.31 -35.13 6.06
C ALA A 351 -27.01 -35.97 4.99
N SER A 352 -26.59 -35.85 3.72
CA SER A 352 -27.07 -36.68 2.62
C SER A 352 -26.69 -38.14 2.80
N SER A 353 -25.43 -38.42 3.19
CA SER A 353 -24.97 -39.80 3.46
C SER A 353 -25.74 -40.44 4.63
N ILE A 354 -26.06 -39.67 5.68
CA ILE A 354 -26.91 -40.12 6.79
C ILE A 354 -28.33 -40.39 6.30
N CYS A 355 -28.90 -39.48 5.51
CA CYS A 355 -30.23 -39.62 4.91
C CYS A 355 -30.34 -40.91 4.06
N ASP A 356 -29.32 -41.19 3.24
CA ASP A 356 -29.26 -42.38 2.38
C ASP A 356 -29.08 -43.67 3.19
N ARG A 357 -28.24 -43.65 4.23
CA ARG A 357 -27.96 -44.83 5.06
C ARG A 357 -29.16 -45.23 5.92
N ILE A 358 -29.89 -44.25 6.48
CA ILE A 358 -31.08 -44.50 7.31
C ILE A 358 -32.35 -44.66 6.44
N GLN A 359 -32.34 -44.09 5.23
CA GLN A 359 -33.49 -43.97 4.33
C GLN A 359 -34.62 -43.11 4.92
N THR A 360 -34.27 -41.94 5.47
CA THR A 360 -35.24 -40.97 6.00
C THR A 360 -35.71 -39.98 4.92
N SER A 361 -36.79 -39.25 5.21
CA SER A 361 -37.31 -38.20 4.33
C SER A 361 -36.48 -36.90 4.35
N GLY A 362 -35.61 -36.74 5.35
CA GLY A 362 -34.61 -35.69 5.43
C GLY A 362 -33.76 -35.78 6.70
N THR A 363 -32.63 -35.08 6.69
CA THR A 363 -31.68 -34.98 7.81
C THR A 363 -31.20 -33.54 7.90
N PHE A 364 -30.97 -33.04 9.11
CA PHE A 364 -30.29 -31.76 9.32
C PHE A 364 -29.09 -31.88 10.23
N ILE A 365 -28.18 -30.93 10.06
CA ILE A 365 -27.09 -30.62 10.96
C ILE A 365 -27.19 -29.14 11.32
N ALA A 366 -27.50 -28.85 12.57
CA ALA A 366 -27.46 -27.50 13.14
C ALA A 366 -26.08 -27.26 13.75
N VAL A 367 -25.40 -26.20 13.29
CA VAL A 367 -24.10 -25.79 13.84
C VAL A 367 -24.34 -24.76 14.94
N LEU A 368 -23.72 -24.96 16.09
CA LEU A 368 -23.88 -24.09 17.25
C LEU A 368 -22.69 -23.11 17.35
N ALA A 369 -23.00 -21.85 17.68
CA ALA A 369 -22.03 -20.85 18.09
C ALA A 369 -22.49 -20.24 19.42
N ASP A 370 -21.62 -20.21 20.42
CA ASP A 370 -21.91 -19.64 21.75
C ASP A 370 -23.18 -20.18 22.44
N GLY A 371 -23.58 -21.41 22.11
CA GLY A 371 -24.77 -22.08 22.66
C GLY A 371 -26.07 -21.86 21.89
N GLU A 372 -26.06 -21.02 20.85
CA GLU A 372 -27.17 -20.78 19.94
C GLU A 372 -26.94 -21.42 18.56
N VAL A 373 -28.01 -21.66 17.81
CA VAL A 373 -27.93 -22.18 16.44
C VAL A 373 -27.51 -21.06 15.50
N ASP A 374 -26.27 -21.14 14.99
CA ASP A 374 -25.73 -20.17 14.01
C ASP A 374 -26.36 -20.39 12.63
N TYR A 375 -26.40 -21.65 12.17
CA TYR A 375 -27.05 -22.02 10.92
C TYR A 375 -27.34 -23.52 10.82
N LEU A 376 -28.22 -23.86 9.88
CA LEU A 376 -28.67 -25.23 9.65
C LEU A 376 -28.35 -25.68 8.22
N VAL A 377 -27.77 -26.87 8.11
CA VAL A 377 -27.50 -27.59 6.87
C VAL A 377 -28.50 -28.72 6.78
N HIS A 378 -29.12 -28.91 5.63
CA HIS A 378 -30.18 -29.91 5.43
C HIS A 378 -29.91 -30.76 4.20
N ALA A 379 -30.37 -32.01 4.24
CA ALA A 379 -30.43 -32.93 3.12
C ALA A 379 -31.81 -33.59 3.07
N GLY A 380 -32.34 -33.83 1.86
CA GLY A 380 -33.67 -34.42 1.65
C GLY A 380 -34.80 -33.41 1.42
N LYS A 381 -36.05 -33.80 1.69
CA LYS A 381 -37.24 -32.97 1.39
C LYS A 381 -37.38 -31.81 2.39
N LYS A 382 -37.08 -30.58 1.94
CA LYS A 382 -37.17 -29.33 2.73
C LYS A 382 -38.46 -29.18 3.57
N GLN A 383 -39.60 -29.59 3.01
CA GLN A 383 -40.93 -29.47 3.64
C GLN A 383 -41.07 -30.24 4.97
N VAL A 384 -40.26 -31.27 5.21
CA VAL A 384 -40.28 -32.05 6.48
C VAL A 384 -39.50 -31.32 7.58
N LEU A 385 -38.59 -30.42 7.20
CA LEU A 385 -37.70 -29.71 8.12
C LEU A 385 -38.17 -28.30 8.49
N ASP A 386 -39.08 -27.69 7.73
CA ASP A 386 -39.64 -26.37 8.03
C ASP A 386 -40.50 -26.35 9.32
N ASN A 387 -40.89 -27.52 9.84
CA ASN A 387 -41.70 -27.69 11.06
C ASN A 387 -40.87 -28.03 12.32
N LEU A 388 -39.54 -27.95 12.26
CA LEU A 388 -38.67 -28.22 13.42
C LEU A 388 -38.68 -27.02 14.39
N PRO A 389 -39.06 -27.20 15.67
CA PRO A 389 -38.95 -26.15 16.67
C PRO A 389 -37.50 -25.99 17.10
N LEU A 390 -36.70 -25.25 16.33
CA LEU A 390 -35.33 -24.85 16.72
C LEU A 390 -35.38 -23.67 17.69
N ASP A 391 -35.96 -23.88 18.87
CA ASP A 391 -35.98 -22.89 19.94
C ASP A 391 -34.74 -22.99 20.83
N ALA A 392 -34.38 -21.89 21.51
CA ALA A 392 -33.27 -21.85 22.48
C ALA A 392 -33.42 -22.88 23.62
N ASP A 393 -34.66 -23.35 23.88
CA ASP A 393 -34.98 -24.40 24.87
C ASP A 393 -34.44 -25.79 24.45
N LEU A 394 -34.16 -26.00 23.16
CA LEU A 394 -33.74 -27.28 22.61
C LEU A 394 -32.25 -27.57 22.90
N THR A 395 -31.39 -26.55 22.88
CA THR A 395 -29.96 -26.70 23.21
C THR A 395 -29.73 -26.92 24.70
N GLU A 396 -30.56 -26.32 25.55
CA GLU A 396 -30.50 -26.47 27.01
C GLU A 396 -31.01 -27.85 27.46
N ARG A 397 -32.10 -28.34 26.85
CA ARG A 397 -32.62 -29.69 27.13
C ARG A 397 -31.74 -30.80 26.56
N VAL A 398 -31.19 -30.67 25.35
CA VAL A 398 -30.24 -31.67 24.81
C VAL A 398 -28.97 -31.77 25.65
N ARG A 399 -28.55 -30.68 26.30
CA ARG A 399 -27.43 -30.69 27.24
C ARG A 399 -27.74 -31.44 28.55
N ASN A 400 -29.01 -31.48 28.95
CA ASN A 400 -29.48 -32.08 30.20
C ASN A 400 -30.07 -33.50 30.02
N SER A 401 -30.38 -33.90 28.79
CA SER A 401 -30.88 -35.25 28.47
C SER A 401 -29.74 -36.26 28.35
N ALA A 402 -29.89 -37.41 29.00
CA ALA A 402 -28.97 -38.54 28.81
C ALA A 402 -29.25 -39.20 27.44
N PRO A 403 -28.23 -39.40 26.59
CA PRO A 403 -28.37 -40.18 25.37
C PRO A 403 -28.72 -41.64 25.69
N ASP A 404 -29.48 -42.29 24.82
CA ASP A 404 -29.75 -43.74 24.88
C ASP A 404 -28.44 -44.56 24.67
N GLU A 405 -28.47 -45.89 24.86
CA GLU A 405 -27.29 -46.78 24.65
C GLU A 405 -26.62 -46.61 23.28
N ASN A 406 -27.38 -46.14 22.29
CA ASN A 406 -26.91 -45.91 20.92
C ASN A 406 -26.55 -44.44 20.62
N GLY A 407 -26.61 -43.54 21.60
CA GLY A 407 -26.25 -42.12 21.48
C GLY A 407 -27.35 -41.20 20.89
N PHE A 408 -28.58 -41.70 20.74
CA PHE A 408 -29.71 -40.93 20.23
C PHE A 408 -30.52 -40.31 21.37
N ILE A 409 -31.13 -39.15 21.11
CA ILE A 409 -32.10 -38.49 21.98
C ILE A 409 -33.42 -38.39 21.20
N ASP A 410 -34.47 -39.03 21.70
CA ASP A 410 -35.79 -38.96 21.07
C ASP A 410 -36.46 -37.62 21.44
N TRP A 411 -36.90 -36.88 20.42
CA TRP A 411 -37.52 -35.56 20.53
C TRP A 411 -38.81 -35.51 19.71
N ASP A 412 -39.95 -35.77 20.36
CA ASP A 412 -41.28 -35.88 19.77
C ASP A 412 -41.32 -36.74 18.48
N THR A 413 -41.17 -36.11 17.32
CA THR A 413 -41.21 -36.75 15.99
C THR A 413 -39.83 -36.85 15.32
N THR A 414 -38.76 -36.54 16.05
CA THR A 414 -37.38 -36.44 15.54
C THR A 414 -36.39 -37.10 16.47
N LYS A 415 -35.40 -37.83 15.94
CA LYS A 415 -34.25 -38.31 16.68
C LYS A 415 -33.10 -37.32 16.51
N ILE A 416 -32.48 -36.93 17.61
CA ILE A 416 -31.39 -35.96 17.66
C ILE A 416 -30.13 -36.63 18.20
N ILE A 417 -28.99 -36.29 17.62
CA ILE A 417 -27.67 -36.73 18.04
C ILE A 417 -26.87 -35.46 18.37
N PRO A 418 -26.38 -35.31 19.61
CA PRO A 418 -25.53 -34.20 19.97
C PRO A 418 -24.15 -34.35 19.30
N LEU A 419 -23.72 -33.34 18.53
CA LEU A 419 -22.36 -33.28 18.01
C LEU A 419 -21.46 -32.74 19.12
N GLN A 420 -20.80 -33.66 19.84
CA GLN A 420 -19.89 -33.32 20.93
C GLN A 420 -18.43 -33.50 20.51
N VAL A 421 -17.60 -32.57 20.96
CA VAL A 421 -16.15 -32.62 20.77
C VAL A 421 -15.50 -32.77 22.12
N HIS A 422 -14.68 -33.81 22.26
CA HIS A 422 -13.89 -34.04 23.46
C HIS A 422 -12.64 -33.16 23.39
N LEU A 423 -12.45 -32.32 24.40
CA LEU A 423 -11.20 -31.57 24.60
C LEU A 423 -10.20 -32.42 25.37
N GLU A 424 -8.90 -32.12 25.22
CA GLU A 424 -7.81 -32.81 25.93
C GLU A 424 -7.96 -32.78 27.46
N ASN A 425 -8.71 -31.80 27.98
CA ASN A 425 -8.97 -31.61 29.41
C ASN A 425 -10.11 -32.50 29.96
N GLY A 426 -10.65 -33.42 29.16
CA GLY A 426 -11.76 -34.31 29.55
C GLY A 426 -13.14 -33.65 29.56
N HIS A 427 -13.26 -32.40 29.13
CA HIS A 427 -14.54 -31.70 28.96
C HIS A 427 -15.04 -31.85 27.51
N SER A 428 -16.31 -32.20 27.34
CA SER A 428 -16.98 -32.27 26.04
C SER A 428 -17.74 -30.97 25.77
N ILE A 429 -17.49 -30.34 24.62
CA ILE A 429 -18.22 -29.17 24.15
C ILE A 429 -19.23 -29.61 23.09
N LEU A 430 -20.48 -29.18 23.25
CA LEU A 430 -21.52 -29.32 22.23
C LEU A 430 -21.28 -28.30 21.12
N VAL A 431 -20.89 -28.78 19.93
CA VAL A 431 -20.58 -27.94 18.74
C VAL A 431 -21.72 -27.92 17.71
N GLY A 432 -22.68 -28.82 17.83
CA GLY A 432 -23.82 -28.90 16.92
C GLY A 432 -24.84 -29.97 17.30
N LEU A 433 -25.89 -30.09 16.50
CA LEU A 433 -26.93 -31.10 16.63
C LEU A 433 -27.18 -31.71 15.25
N CYS A 434 -27.22 -33.04 15.15
CA CYS A 434 -27.68 -33.74 13.95
C CYS A 434 -29.06 -34.32 14.24
N GLY A 435 -30.03 -34.16 13.34
CA GLY A 435 -31.37 -34.69 13.56
C GLY A 435 -32.02 -35.24 12.31
N PHE A 436 -32.87 -36.24 12.49
CA PHE A 436 -33.68 -36.85 11.44
C PHE A 436 -35.05 -37.23 12.00
N PRO A 437 -36.12 -37.25 11.18
CA PRO A 437 -37.45 -37.62 11.64
C PRO A 437 -37.46 -39.07 12.12
N ALA A 438 -38.08 -39.31 13.27
CA ALA A 438 -38.25 -40.64 13.84
C ALA A 438 -39.14 -41.46 12.89
N ILE A 439 -38.68 -42.66 12.53
CA ILE A 439 -39.44 -43.59 11.70
C ILE A 439 -40.22 -44.51 12.65
N PRO A 440 -41.55 -44.36 12.80
CA PRO A 440 -42.34 -45.34 13.54
C PRO A 440 -42.22 -46.69 12.82
N GLU A 441 -41.87 -47.75 13.56
CA GLU A 441 -41.71 -49.17 13.11
C GLU A 441 -40.35 -49.64 12.54
N LYS A 442 -39.31 -48.79 12.39
CA LYS A 442 -37.98 -49.25 11.92
C LYS A 442 -36.92 -49.16 13.03
N VAL A 443 -36.50 -50.30 13.58
CA VAL A 443 -35.32 -50.39 14.44
C VAL A 443 -34.07 -50.30 13.55
N LEU A 444 -33.19 -49.35 13.84
CA LEU A 444 -31.91 -49.19 13.14
C LEU A 444 -31.05 -50.44 13.37
N ASP A 445 -30.46 -50.96 12.30
CA ASP A 445 -29.49 -52.05 12.42
C ASP A 445 -28.18 -51.54 13.03
N VAL A 446 -27.41 -52.43 13.66
CA VAL A 446 -26.12 -52.12 14.31
C VAL A 446 -25.17 -51.46 13.31
N GLU A 447 -25.12 -51.96 12.06
CA GLU A 447 -24.30 -51.37 10.98
C GLU A 447 -24.77 -49.97 10.53
N GLN A 448 -26.04 -49.64 10.74
CA GLN A 448 -26.57 -48.31 10.44
C GLN A 448 -26.22 -47.33 11.56
N VAL A 449 -26.35 -47.77 12.81
CA VAL A 449 -25.95 -46.98 13.99
C VAL A 449 -24.47 -46.65 13.94
N GLU A 450 -23.61 -47.64 13.68
CA GLU A 450 -22.15 -47.44 13.59
C GLU A 450 -21.77 -46.48 12.46
N ALA A 451 -22.40 -46.62 11.27
CA ALA A 451 -22.16 -45.72 10.15
C ALA A 451 -22.56 -44.27 10.46
N VAL A 452 -23.69 -44.07 11.16
CA VAL A 452 -24.16 -42.74 11.58
C VAL A 452 -23.21 -42.14 12.61
N GLN A 453 -22.72 -42.93 13.57
CA GLN A 453 -21.76 -42.45 14.57
C GLN A 453 -20.45 -41.98 13.91
N VAL A 454 -19.90 -42.72 12.95
CA VAL A 454 -18.69 -42.30 12.20
C VAL A 454 -18.92 -41.00 11.43
N LEU A 455 -20.10 -40.85 10.80
CA LEU A 455 -20.45 -39.64 10.06
C LEU A 455 -20.64 -38.43 10.98
N VAL A 456 -21.25 -38.64 12.14
CA VAL A 456 -21.42 -37.65 13.22
C VAL A 456 -20.07 -37.21 13.78
N GLU A 457 -19.14 -38.14 14.01
CA GLU A 457 -17.79 -37.84 14.49
C GLU A 457 -16.98 -37.01 13.47
N ARG A 458 -17.14 -37.30 12.17
CA ARG A 458 -16.52 -36.49 11.11
C ARG A 458 -17.12 -35.08 11.06
N ALA A 459 -18.44 -34.95 11.22
CA ALA A 459 -19.09 -33.65 11.29
C ALA A 459 -18.62 -32.83 12.50
N SER A 460 -18.54 -33.46 13.69
CA SER A 460 -18.09 -32.78 14.91
C SER A 460 -16.64 -32.32 14.80
N THR A 461 -15.76 -33.14 14.21
CA THR A 461 -14.35 -32.78 13.96
C THR A 461 -14.22 -31.61 12.98
N ALA A 462 -14.97 -31.62 11.87
CA ALA A 462 -14.93 -30.52 10.91
C ALA A 462 -15.44 -29.19 11.48
N ILE A 463 -16.49 -29.24 12.33
CA ILE A 463 -16.99 -28.04 13.02
C ILE A 463 -15.97 -27.55 14.05
N LYS A 464 -15.31 -28.45 14.80
CA LYS A 464 -14.21 -28.11 15.72
C LYS A 464 -13.09 -27.37 15.01
N ASP A 465 -12.61 -27.91 13.89
CA ASP A 465 -11.51 -27.33 13.12
C ASP A 465 -11.88 -25.91 12.65
N ARG A 466 -13.12 -25.69 12.21
CA ARG A 466 -13.60 -24.37 11.82
C ARG A 466 -13.64 -23.39 13.00
N LEU A 467 -14.07 -23.85 14.18
CA LEU A 467 -14.08 -23.02 15.40
C LEU A 467 -12.67 -22.58 15.79
N LEU A 468 -11.71 -23.51 15.77
CA LEU A 468 -10.29 -23.21 16.03
C LEU A 468 -9.71 -22.23 15.01
N GLN A 469 -10.02 -22.39 13.73
CA GLN A 469 -9.62 -21.43 12.68
C GLN A 469 -10.20 -20.04 12.94
N LYS A 470 -11.48 -19.93 13.33
CA LYS A 470 -12.11 -18.64 13.67
C LYS A 470 -11.38 -17.97 14.83
N GLN A 471 -11.09 -18.71 15.90
CA GLN A 471 -10.34 -18.20 17.06
C GLN A 471 -8.92 -17.73 16.69
N ALA A 472 -8.21 -18.47 15.82
CA ALA A 472 -6.90 -18.07 15.33
C ALA A 472 -6.96 -16.78 14.50
N ILE A 473 -7.96 -16.64 13.63
CA ILE A 473 -8.19 -15.42 12.82
C ILE A 473 -8.46 -14.22 13.73
N ASP A 474 -9.34 -14.37 14.72
CA ASP A 474 -9.68 -13.29 15.66
C ASP A 474 -8.45 -12.85 16.47
N SER A 475 -7.60 -13.81 16.87
CA SER A 475 -6.33 -13.55 17.55
C SER A 475 -5.32 -12.82 16.65
N ILE A 476 -5.19 -13.23 15.38
CA ILE A 476 -4.32 -12.56 14.40
C ILE A 476 -4.82 -11.13 14.11
N SER A 477 -6.14 -10.94 14.01
CA SER A 477 -6.76 -9.62 13.82
C SER A 477 -6.43 -8.68 14.97
N ALA A 478 -6.47 -9.17 16.21
CA ALA A 478 -6.04 -8.42 17.39
C ALA A 478 -4.56 -8.02 17.31
N ILE A 479 -3.67 -8.95 16.96
CA ILE A 479 -2.23 -8.68 16.80
C ILE A 479 -1.96 -7.68 15.68
N GLN A 480 -2.67 -7.76 14.56
CA GLN A 480 -2.49 -6.84 13.43
C GLN A 480 -2.71 -5.39 13.86
N SER A 481 -3.71 -5.14 14.72
CA SER A 481 -3.97 -3.80 15.25
C SER A 481 -2.81 -3.24 16.08
N GLU A 482 -2.14 -4.08 16.88
CA GLU A 482 -0.96 -3.71 17.66
C GLU A 482 0.27 -3.50 16.77
N VAL A 483 0.46 -4.36 15.77
CA VAL A 483 1.56 -4.23 14.80
C VAL A 483 1.41 -2.94 13.99
N ASP A 484 0.20 -2.59 13.56
CA ASP A 484 -0.08 -1.33 12.87
C ASP A 484 0.20 -0.12 13.76
N TYR A 485 -0.10 -0.22 15.06
CA TYR A 485 0.25 0.81 16.04
C TYR A 485 1.77 0.95 16.20
N ILE A 486 2.51 -0.15 16.34
CA ILE A 486 3.98 -0.14 16.42
C ILE A 486 4.60 0.38 15.11
N GLN A 487 4.05 0.01 13.95
CA GLN A 487 4.49 0.52 12.66
C GLN A 487 4.24 2.03 12.53
N LYS A 488 3.10 2.54 13.02
CA LYS A 488 2.84 3.98 13.10
C LYS A 488 3.82 4.68 14.05
N LEU A 489 4.09 4.12 15.23
CA LEU A 489 5.09 4.64 16.17
C LEU A 489 6.48 4.69 15.54
N ARG A 490 6.88 3.64 14.82
CA ARG A 490 8.16 3.55 14.13
C ARG A 490 8.27 4.56 12.98
N ALA A 491 7.20 4.75 12.23
CA ALA A 491 7.14 5.73 11.14
C ALA A 491 7.25 7.17 11.67
N GLN A 492 6.68 7.44 12.84
CA GLN A 492 6.75 8.73 13.50
C GLN A 492 8.13 8.98 14.15
N SER A 493 8.77 7.95 14.71
CA SER A 493 10.08 8.08 15.35
C SER A 493 11.26 8.07 14.39
N SER A 494 11.12 7.46 13.20
CA SER A 494 12.31 7.14 12.40
C SER A 494 12.97 8.36 11.76
N TYR A 495 12.28 9.43 11.34
CA TYR A 495 12.95 10.46 10.51
C TYR A 495 12.37 11.89 10.57
N THR A 496 11.64 12.29 11.61
CA THR A 496 11.19 13.69 11.69
C THR A 496 11.30 14.25 13.11
N ALA A 497 12.51 14.70 13.47
CA ALA A 497 12.74 15.50 14.67
C ALA A 497 11.78 16.71 14.75
N ASP A 498 11.40 17.31 13.61
CA ASP A 498 10.46 18.45 13.55
C ASP A 498 8.99 18.11 13.86
N LYS A 499 8.56 16.85 13.74
CA LYS A 499 7.17 16.44 14.03
C LYS A 499 6.97 15.95 15.45
N ILE A 500 8.06 15.59 16.13
CA ILE A 500 8.04 15.27 17.57
C ILE A 500 7.62 16.50 18.39
N PHE A 501 7.90 17.72 17.90
CA PHE A 501 7.60 18.98 18.58
C PHE A 501 6.32 19.69 18.09
N GLN A 502 5.54 19.11 17.18
CA GLN A 502 4.22 19.67 16.86
C GLN A 502 3.21 19.21 17.92
N PRO A 503 2.44 20.12 18.54
CA PRO A 503 1.43 19.73 19.51
C PRO A 503 0.46 18.74 18.86
N ARG A 504 0.28 17.60 19.54
CA ARG A 504 -0.58 16.47 19.20
C ARG A 504 -1.89 16.95 18.58
N LYS A 505 -2.13 16.68 17.29
CA LYS A 505 -3.51 16.61 16.80
C LYS A 505 -4.12 15.38 17.43
N THR A 506 -4.89 15.54 18.49
CA THR A 506 -5.65 14.45 19.09
C THR A 506 -6.64 13.94 18.02
N GLU A 507 -6.35 12.80 17.41
CA GLU A 507 -7.31 12.13 16.54
C GLU A 507 -8.48 11.67 17.42
N VAL A 508 -9.65 12.23 17.17
CA VAL A 508 -10.89 11.91 17.89
C VAL A 508 -11.48 10.63 17.32
N ASP A 509 -11.97 9.74 18.18
CA ASP A 509 -12.72 8.54 17.78
C ASP A 509 -13.92 8.95 16.89
N PRO A 510 -14.05 8.41 15.66
CA PRO A 510 -15.23 8.64 14.82
C PRO A 510 -16.57 8.45 15.53
N ARG A 511 -16.65 7.52 16.50
CA ARG A 511 -17.85 7.26 17.31
C ARG A 511 -18.27 8.48 18.15
N MET A 512 -17.30 9.24 18.65
CA MET A 512 -17.55 10.45 19.44
C MET A 512 -18.14 11.57 18.56
N THR A 513 -17.67 11.69 17.32
CA THR A 513 -18.19 12.70 16.38
C THR A 513 -19.64 12.41 16.00
N ASP A 514 -19.99 11.13 15.81
CA ASP A 514 -21.37 10.72 15.55
C ASP A 514 -22.28 10.94 16.76
N ALA A 515 -21.80 10.67 17.98
CA ALA A 515 -22.53 10.95 19.21
C ALA A 515 -22.83 12.45 19.39
N VAL A 516 -21.85 13.32 19.10
CA VAL A 516 -22.02 14.79 19.12
C VAL A 516 -23.06 15.24 18.09
N LYS A 517 -23.03 14.66 16.88
CA LYS A 517 -24.00 14.95 15.83
C LYS A 517 -25.42 14.56 16.25
N ASP A 518 -25.59 13.38 16.84
CA ASP A 518 -26.88 12.88 17.31
C ASP A 518 -27.45 13.73 18.44
N ALA A 519 -26.61 14.18 19.38
CA ALA A 519 -27.00 15.09 20.45
C ALA A 519 -27.42 16.47 19.91
N LEU A 520 -26.65 17.06 18.99
CA LEU A 520 -26.96 18.37 18.41
C LEU A 520 -28.19 18.34 17.50
N THR A 521 -28.47 17.21 16.85
CA THR A 521 -29.68 17.07 16.00
C THR A 521 -30.96 17.12 16.83
N HIS A 522 -30.93 16.56 18.05
CA HIS A 522 -32.05 16.60 19.00
C HIS A 522 -31.77 17.57 20.18
N TYR A 523 -31.07 18.69 19.92
CA TYR A 523 -30.68 19.65 20.94
C TYR A 523 -31.85 20.17 21.80
N TRP A 524 -33.02 20.38 21.20
CA TRP A 524 -34.23 20.87 21.87
C TRP A 524 -35.12 19.76 22.46
N GLY A 525 -34.71 18.49 22.36
CA GLY A 525 -35.44 17.34 22.91
C GLY A 525 -35.55 16.18 21.91
N GLY A 526 -35.43 14.94 22.41
CA GLY A 526 -35.57 13.71 21.63
C GLY A 526 -34.73 12.55 22.19
N PRO A 527 -34.99 11.30 21.77
CA PRO A 527 -34.36 10.10 22.33
C PRO A 527 -32.84 10.08 22.14
N LYS A 528 -32.33 10.71 21.07
CA LYS A 528 -30.89 10.78 20.78
C LYS A 528 -30.10 11.75 21.68
N LEU A 529 -30.79 12.61 22.44
CA LEU A 529 -30.16 13.45 23.46
C LEU A 529 -30.22 12.76 24.83
N THR A 530 -31.34 12.10 25.14
CA THR A 530 -31.57 11.43 26.44
C THR A 530 -30.90 10.07 26.57
N ASN A 531 -30.61 9.39 25.46
CA ASN A 531 -29.90 8.09 25.44
C ASN A 531 -28.52 8.22 24.79
N ASN A 532 -27.90 9.40 24.86
CA ASN A 532 -26.63 9.65 24.19
C ASN A 532 -25.45 9.09 25.01
N PRO A 533 -24.46 8.41 24.39
CA PRO A 533 -23.26 7.96 25.09
C PRO A 533 -22.45 9.10 25.74
N LEU A 534 -22.62 10.35 25.29
CA LEU A 534 -21.99 11.53 25.89
C LEU A 534 -22.46 11.83 27.33
N LEU A 535 -23.61 11.29 27.76
CA LEU A 535 -24.10 11.46 29.14
C LEU A 535 -23.20 10.79 30.18
N ASN A 536 -22.39 9.82 29.77
CA ASN A 536 -21.47 9.10 30.65
C ASN A 536 -20.17 9.88 30.94
N LEU A 537 -19.92 10.99 30.24
CA LEU A 537 -18.75 11.84 30.44
C LEU A 537 -18.80 12.56 31.78
N ASP A 538 -17.66 12.68 32.44
CA ASP A 538 -17.58 13.28 33.77
C ASP A 538 -17.82 14.80 33.71
N VAL A 539 -17.44 15.47 32.61
CA VAL A 539 -17.83 16.88 32.35
C VAL A 539 -19.35 17.04 32.40
N VAL A 540 -20.09 16.11 31.79
CA VAL A 540 -21.54 16.21 31.67
C VAL A 540 -22.23 15.92 33.01
N LYS A 541 -21.68 15.00 33.81
CA LYS A 541 -22.18 14.72 35.16
C LYS A 541 -22.00 15.92 36.08
N VAL A 542 -20.80 16.49 36.14
CA VAL A 542 -20.51 17.70 36.95
C VAL A 542 -21.41 18.86 36.53
N GLU A 543 -21.56 19.09 35.24
CA GLU A 543 -22.41 20.19 34.74
C GLU A 543 -23.91 19.94 34.98
N SER A 544 -24.33 18.67 35.11
CA SER A 544 -25.70 18.30 35.45
C SER A 544 -26.04 18.54 36.92
N GLU A 545 -25.06 18.42 37.83
CA GLU A 545 -25.24 18.75 39.25
C GLU A 545 -25.53 20.24 39.45
N ALA A 546 -24.95 21.10 38.61
CA ALA A 546 -25.25 22.53 38.59
C ALA A 546 -26.66 22.87 38.03
N HIS A 547 -27.37 21.90 37.44
CA HIS A 547 -28.68 22.07 36.80
C HIS A 547 -29.71 21.07 37.35
N ASP A 548 -29.86 21.02 38.68
CA ASP A 548 -30.84 20.20 39.41
C ASP A 548 -30.79 18.69 39.08
N GLY A 549 -29.61 18.18 38.71
CA GLY A 549 -29.39 16.76 38.41
C GLY A 549 -29.94 16.30 37.05
N ASN A 550 -30.39 17.22 36.19
CA ASN A 550 -30.92 16.85 34.88
C ASN A 550 -29.78 16.68 33.85
N GLN A 551 -29.44 15.42 33.57
CA GLN A 551 -28.36 15.05 32.64
C GLN A 551 -28.57 15.59 31.21
N ALA A 552 -29.82 15.69 30.74
CA ALA A 552 -30.12 16.24 29.42
C ALA A 552 -29.91 17.76 29.34
N THR A 553 -30.08 18.47 30.47
CA THR A 553 -29.78 19.90 30.57
C THR A 553 -28.28 20.13 30.73
N GLY A 554 -27.59 19.29 31.51
CA GLY A 554 -26.13 19.28 31.62
C GLY A 554 -25.45 19.10 30.27
N LEU A 555 -25.85 18.09 29.49
CA LEU A 555 -25.31 17.85 28.15
C LEU A 555 -25.54 19.03 27.19
N ARG A 556 -26.70 19.69 27.27
CA ARG A 556 -26.97 20.92 26.48
C ARG A 556 -26.06 22.07 26.87
N SER A 557 -25.77 22.24 28.15
CA SER A 557 -24.82 23.23 28.65
C SER A 557 -23.42 22.96 28.07
N VAL A 558 -22.93 21.73 28.19
CA VAL A 558 -21.62 21.32 27.68
C VAL A 558 -21.51 21.54 26.17
N LEU A 559 -22.51 21.13 25.39
CA LEU A 559 -22.53 21.35 23.94
C LEU A 559 -22.56 22.84 23.58
N LYS A 560 -23.30 23.66 24.33
CA LYS A 560 -23.34 25.11 24.13
C LYS A 560 -21.99 25.75 24.44
N THR A 561 -21.36 25.36 25.53
CA THR A 561 -20.01 25.82 25.92
C THR A 561 -18.96 25.40 24.89
N ALA A 562 -19.04 24.17 24.38
CA ALA A 562 -18.15 23.70 23.32
C ALA A 562 -18.33 24.48 22.01
N ILE A 563 -19.57 24.81 21.63
CA ILE A 563 -19.86 25.67 20.47
C ILE A 563 -19.30 27.08 20.70
N GLU A 564 -19.48 27.68 21.88
CA GLU A 564 -18.92 29.00 22.18
C GLU A 564 -17.39 29.03 22.19
N ARG A 565 -16.72 27.96 22.63
CA ARG A 565 -15.25 27.84 22.53
C ARG A 565 -14.75 27.80 21.07
N THR A 566 -15.60 27.49 20.09
CA THR A 566 -15.25 27.58 18.65
C THR A 566 -15.38 28.97 18.07
N ARG A 567 -15.84 29.96 18.84
CA ARG A 567 -16.07 31.34 18.37
C ARG A 567 -14.74 32.06 18.08
N PRO A 568 -14.50 32.53 16.84
CA PRO A 568 -13.31 33.32 16.52
C PRO A 568 -13.36 34.73 17.11
N ALA A 569 -12.20 35.38 17.29
CA ALA A 569 -12.11 36.77 17.71
C ALA A 569 -12.46 37.75 16.57
N GLY A 570 -13.22 38.81 16.88
CA GLY A 570 -13.57 39.89 15.95
C GLY A 570 -15.07 40.02 15.66
N ASP A 571 -15.42 40.85 14.67
CA ASP A 571 -16.81 41.05 14.24
C ASP A 571 -17.33 39.86 13.41
N ARG A 572 -18.62 39.55 13.58
CA ARG A 572 -19.28 38.40 12.93
C ARG A 572 -19.23 38.53 11.41
N LYS A 573 -18.55 37.60 10.74
CA LYS A 573 -18.52 37.47 9.27
C LYS A 573 -19.24 36.20 8.83
N PHE A 574 -19.82 36.21 7.64
CA PHE A 574 -20.44 35.01 7.03
C PHE A 574 -19.44 34.16 6.22
N THR A 575 -18.19 34.61 6.10
CA THR A 575 -17.11 33.95 5.37
C THR A 575 -15.83 33.86 6.23
N GLY A 576 -14.93 32.92 5.89
CA GLY A 576 -13.65 32.73 6.59
C GLY A 576 -13.77 31.91 7.88
N ASP A 577 -13.05 32.30 8.93
CA ASP A 577 -12.91 31.55 10.18
C ASP A 577 -14.24 31.38 10.94
N TRP A 578 -15.20 32.28 10.71
CA TRP A 578 -16.54 32.25 11.30
C TRP A 578 -17.47 31.19 10.67
N LEU A 579 -17.09 30.59 9.55
CA LEU A 579 -17.96 29.71 8.78
C LEU A 579 -18.37 28.47 9.58
N LEU A 580 -17.45 27.85 10.34
CA LEU A 580 -17.74 26.65 11.13
C LEU A 580 -18.70 26.95 12.29
N TYR A 581 -18.45 28.04 13.04
CA TYR A 581 -19.31 28.49 14.13
C TYR A 581 -20.73 28.83 13.62
N ASN A 582 -20.81 29.58 12.52
CA ASN A 582 -22.09 29.97 11.92
C ASN A 582 -22.91 28.75 11.43
N ILE A 583 -22.25 27.71 10.91
CA ILE A 583 -22.94 26.46 10.54
C ILE A 583 -23.56 25.82 11.78
N LEU A 584 -22.82 25.71 12.88
CA LEU A 584 -23.28 25.08 14.12
C LEU A 584 -24.46 25.85 14.73
N GLU A 585 -24.34 27.17 14.86
CA GLU A 585 -25.37 28.04 15.40
C GLU A 585 -26.65 28.02 14.55
N MET A 586 -26.52 28.22 13.22
CA MET A 586 -27.69 28.30 12.35
C MET A 586 -28.37 26.95 12.13
N LYS A 587 -27.60 25.85 12.04
CA LYS A 587 -28.15 24.53 11.74
C LYS A 587 -28.74 23.86 12.98
N PHE A 588 -28.05 23.91 14.12
CA PHE A 588 -28.40 23.12 15.29
C PHE A 588 -29.07 23.96 16.40
N LEU A 589 -28.56 25.16 16.71
CA LEU A 589 -29.20 26.00 17.75
C LEU A 589 -30.48 26.67 17.25
N GLN A 590 -30.44 27.24 16.04
CA GLN A 590 -31.59 27.95 15.44
C GLN A 590 -32.52 27.05 14.61
N GLY A 591 -32.14 25.79 14.36
CA GLY A 591 -32.99 24.81 13.67
C GLY A 591 -33.26 25.08 12.17
N LYS A 592 -32.44 25.90 11.49
CA LYS A 592 -32.70 26.25 10.07
C LYS A 592 -32.51 25.06 9.12
N LYS A 593 -33.22 25.07 8.00
CA LYS A 593 -33.08 24.06 6.94
C LYS A 593 -31.73 24.21 6.24
N VAL A 594 -31.14 23.10 5.78
CA VAL A 594 -29.81 23.07 5.15
C VAL A 594 -29.73 24.06 3.97
N ARG A 595 -30.77 24.08 3.12
CA ARG A 595 -30.87 24.99 1.97
C ARG A 595 -30.86 26.47 2.37
N GLU A 596 -31.45 26.82 3.51
CA GLU A 596 -31.47 28.20 4.01
C GLU A 596 -30.11 28.62 4.56
N VAL A 597 -29.42 27.71 5.26
CA VAL A 597 -28.07 27.95 5.78
C VAL A 597 -27.06 28.08 4.63
N ALA A 598 -27.15 27.19 3.62
CA ALA A 598 -26.34 27.25 2.40
C ALA A 598 -26.52 28.59 1.66
N ARG A 599 -27.78 29.04 1.51
CA ARG A 599 -28.10 30.32 0.88
C ARG A 599 -27.59 31.53 1.69
N LYS A 600 -27.69 31.50 3.03
CA LYS A 600 -27.20 32.59 3.90
C LYS A 600 -25.68 32.66 3.97
N LEU A 601 -24.99 31.52 3.90
CA LEU A 601 -23.53 31.46 3.91
C LEU A 601 -22.91 31.61 2.52
N SER A 602 -23.72 31.66 1.46
CA SER A 602 -23.24 31.68 0.06
C SER A 602 -22.36 30.47 -0.28
N VAL A 603 -22.72 29.28 0.23
CA VAL A 603 -22.00 28.01 0.04
C VAL A 603 -22.91 26.98 -0.62
N SER A 604 -22.37 26.09 -1.46
CA SER A 604 -23.11 24.94 -2.01
C SER A 604 -23.52 23.95 -0.91
N GLU A 605 -24.64 23.25 -1.07
CA GLU A 605 -25.11 22.25 -0.10
C GLU A 605 -24.07 21.15 0.15
N ALA A 606 -23.35 20.71 -0.90
CA ALA A 606 -22.30 19.71 -0.79
C ALA A 606 -21.10 20.19 0.05
N ASP A 607 -20.70 21.45 -0.11
CA ASP A 607 -19.59 22.02 0.68
C ASP A 607 -20.04 22.33 2.11
N LEU A 608 -21.33 22.68 2.32
CA LEU A 608 -21.90 22.82 3.65
C LEU A 608 -21.85 21.50 4.44
N TYR A 609 -22.21 20.36 3.84
CA TYR A 609 -22.07 19.05 4.51
C TYR A 609 -20.63 18.73 4.88
N ARG A 610 -19.67 19.05 4.01
CA ARG A 610 -18.24 18.86 4.28
C ARG A 610 -17.77 19.71 5.45
N LYS A 611 -18.14 21.00 5.47
CA LYS A 611 -17.76 21.94 6.54
C LYS A 611 -18.50 21.65 7.85
N GLN A 612 -19.73 21.18 7.79
CA GLN A 612 -20.49 20.71 8.94
C GLN A 612 -19.79 19.54 9.62
N ARG A 613 -19.27 18.57 8.86
CA ARG A 613 -18.50 17.45 9.43
C ARG A 613 -17.26 17.94 10.18
N VAL A 614 -16.49 18.84 9.57
CA VAL A 614 -15.30 19.44 10.22
C VAL A 614 -15.68 20.21 11.49
N ALA A 615 -16.82 20.92 11.48
CA ALA A 615 -17.30 21.64 12.66
C ALA A 615 -17.70 20.68 13.81
N LEU A 616 -18.32 19.54 13.50
CA LEU A 616 -18.67 18.50 14.48
C LEU A 616 -17.43 17.83 15.07
N GLU A 617 -16.42 17.53 14.23
CA GLU A 617 -15.12 16.99 14.67
C GLU A 617 -14.44 17.97 15.65
N ASN A 618 -14.46 19.27 15.37
CA ASN A 618 -13.91 20.29 16.26
C ASN A 618 -14.63 20.35 17.62
N ILE A 619 -15.96 20.20 17.65
CA ILE A 619 -16.71 20.14 18.93
C ILE A 619 -16.29 18.92 19.73
N ALA A 620 -16.14 17.76 19.09
CA ALA A 620 -15.73 16.54 19.76
C ALA A 620 -14.32 16.67 20.37
N VAL A 621 -13.38 17.34 19.67
CA VAL A 621 -12.05 17.68 20.22
C VAL A 621 -12.19 18.55 21.48
N ILE A 622 -13.04 19.58 21.44
CA ILE A 622 -13.19 20.52 22.56
C ILE A 622 -13.81 19.84 23.78
N ILE A 623 -14.82 18.97 23.58
CA ILE A 623 -15.41 18.20 24.68
C ILE A 623 -14.36 17.26 25.31
N GLN A 624 -13.52 16.64 24.48
CA GLN A 624 -12.42 15.79 24.98
C GLN A 624 -11.37 16.60 25.74
N GLN A 625 -11.08 17.83 25.33
CA GLN A 625 -10.22 18.75 26.07
C GLN A 625 -10.85 19.15 27.40
N MET A 626 -12.15 19.45 27.43
CA MET A 626 -12.87 19.76 28.67
C MET A 626 -12.84 18.57 29.64
N GLU A 627 -12.97 17.34 29.15
CA GLU A 627 -12.85 16.11 29.97
C GLU A 627 -11.44 15.97 30.54
N ALA A 628 -10.42 16.15 29.71
CA ALA A 628 -9.02 16.07 30.15
C ALA A 628 -8.65 17.19 31.15
N GLU A 629 -9.14 18.41 30.96
CA GLU A 629 -8.98 19.54 31.89
C GLU A 629 -9.57 19.17 33.26
N LEU A 630 -10.77 18.61 33.30
CA LEU A 630 -11.42 18.17 34.54
C LEU A 630 -10.67 17.04 35.23
N THR A 631 -10.23 16.00 34.50
CA THR A 631 -9.43 14.90 35.07
C THR A 631 -8.09 15.39 35.61
N SER A 632 -7.50 16.42 34.98
CA SER A 632 -6.24 17.02 35.47
C SER A 632 -6.45 17.85 36.74
N SER A 633 -7.53 18.62 36.82
CA SER A 633 -7.85 19.48 37.98
C SER A 633 -8.23 18.70 39.24
N SER A 634 -8.89 17.54 39.09
CA SER A 634 -9.23 16.65 40.22
C SER A 634 -8.01 15.94 40.82
N SER A 635 -6.90 15.86 40.08
CA SER A 635 -5.64 15.28 40.56
C SER A 635 -4.80 16.24 41.43
N GLU A 636 -5.04 17.56 41.36
CA GLU A 636 -4.32 18.57 42.16
C GLU A 636 -4.98 18.89 43.52
N THR A 637 -6.23 18.47 43.74
CA THR A 637 -7.00 18.76 44.98
C THR A 637 -6.86 17.73 46.10
N VAL A 638 -5.86 16.85 46.07
CA VAL A 638 -5.50 16.01 47.24
C VAL A 638 -4.47 16.78 48.08
N PRO A 639 -4.85 17.40 49.22
CA PRO A 639 -3.85 17.95 50.12
C PRO A 639 -3.05 16.78 50.71
N LYS A 640 -1.73 16.93 50.75
CA LYS A 640 -0.85 16.08 51.55
C LYS A 640 -1.19 16.16 53.03
#